data_AF-A0A7R9IV64-F1
#
_entry.id   AF-A0A7R9IV64-F1
#
_cell.length_a   1.000
_cell.length_b   1.000
_cell.length_c   1.000
_cell.angle_alpha   90.00
_cell.angle_beta   90.00
_cell.angle_gamma   90.00
#
_symmetry.space_group_name_H-M   'P 1'
#
loop_
_entity.id
_entity.type
_entity.pdbx_description
1 polymer ?
#
loop_
_entity_poly.entity_id
_entity_poly.type
_entity_poly.pdbx_seq_one_letter_code
_entity_poly.pdbx_strand_id
1 'polypeptide(L)'
;MKANVAIVIARFNNFINDSLLDGAVDALKRIGQVKDDNITVVWVPGAYELPLAARALANTGKYDAIIALGTVIRGGTAHFEYVAGEASSGIASVAMNSEIPVAFGVLTTESIEQAIERAGTKAGNKGAEAALTALEMINGNFVKPAARRRARECAVQALYSWQLSNNDIADVEYQFLAEQDVKDVDITYFRELLSGVATNSAYLDGLMKPYLSRQLEELGQVEKAILRISLYELSKRNDVPYKVAINEGIELAKVFGAEDSHKFVNGVLDKAGPQIRPNRK
;
A
#
# COMPACT_ATOMS: atom_id res chain seq x y z
N MET A 1 11.94 -16.59 -0.53
CA MET A 1 11.60 -15.24 -0.03
C MET A 1 10.43 -15.35 0.94
N LYS A 2 10.36 -14.57 2.04
CA LYS A 2 9.18 -14.55 2.92
C LYS A 2 8.26 -13.41 2.47
N ALA A 3 7.58 -13.60 1.34
CA ALA A 3 6.58 -12.68 0.81
C ALA A 3 5.22 -13.39 0.76
N ASN A 4 4.14 -12.67 1.06
CA ASN A 4 2.76 -13.10 0.91
C ASN A 4 2.21 -12.46 -0.37
N VAL A 5 1.81 -13.26 -1.35
CA VAL A 5 1.34 -12.77 -2.65
C VAL A 5 -0.11 -13.20 -2.85
N ALA A 6 -0.96 -12.26 -3.24
CA ALA A 6 -2.31 -12.58 -3.65
C ALA A 6 -2.44 -12.53 -5.17
N ILE A 7 -3.13 -13.50 -5.76
CA ILE A 7 -3.50 -13.52 -7.17
C ILE A 7 -5.01 -13.34 -7.26
N VAL A 8 -5.47 -12.30 -7.94
CA VAL A 8 -6.88 -12.13 -8.29
C VAL A 8 -7.07 -12.53 -9.74
N ILE A 9 -7.99 -13.44 -10.01
CA ILE A 9 -8.16 -14.00 -11.35
C ILE A 9 -9.62 -14.07 -11.78
N ALA A 10 -9.87 -13.70 -13.04
CA ALA A 10 -11.18 -13.80 -13.68
C ALA A 10 -11.49 -15.24 -14.11
N ARG A 11 -12.72 -15.72 -13.85
CA ARG A 11 -13.22 -17.02 -14.35
C ARG A 11 -13.58 -16.98 -15.83
N PHE A 12 -14.02 -15.83 -16.35
CA PHE A 12 -14.34 -15.69 -17.77
C PHE A 12 -13.08 -15.86 -18.63
N ASN A 13 -13.17 -16.65 -19.71
CA ASN A 13 -12.03 -17.16 -20.49
C ASN A 13 -11.09 -18.12 -19.71
N ASN A 14 -11.66 -18.98 -18.85
CA ASN A 14 -10.88 -19.84 -17.94
C ASN A 14 -9.81 -20.69 -18.63
N PHE A 15 -10.11 -21.22 -19.82
CA PHE A 15 -9.14 -22.05 -20.56
C PHE A 15 -7.82 -21.33 -20.89
N ILE A 16 -7.82 -20.00 -20.91
CA ILE A 16 -6.62 -19.16 -21.08
C ILE A 16 -6.08 -18.74 -19.72
N ASN A 17 -6.98 -18.31 -18.82
CA ASN A 17 -6.61 -17.78 -17.52
C ASN A 17 -5.98 -18.84 -16.60
N ASP A 18 -6.38 -20.11 -16.69
CA ASP A 18 -5.74 -21.21 -15.98
C ASP A 18 -4.24 -21.28 -16.34
N SER A 19 -3.91 -21.13 -17.62
CA SER A 19 -2.50 -21.11 -18.05
C SER A 19 -1.75 -19.87 -17.57
N LEU A 20 -2.42 -18.70 -17.47
CA LEU A 20 -1.83 -17.52 -16.84
C LEU A 20 -1.57 -17.75 -15.35
N LEU A 21 -2.52 -18.40 -14.64
CA LEU A 21 -2.39 -18.73 -13.23
C LEU A 21 -1.23 -19.69 -13.00
N ASP A 22 -1.15 -20.76 -13.79
CA ASP A 22 -0.07 -21.74 -13.70
C ASP A 22 1.29 -21.08 -13.94
N GLY A 23 1.39 -20.21 -14.95
CA GLY A 23 2.60 -19.44 -15.21
C GLY A 23 2.99 -18.51 -14.06
N ALA A 24 2.01 -17.82 -13.46
CA ALA A 24 2.26 -16.94 -12.32
C ALA A 24 2.71 -17.74 -11.09
N VAL A 25 2.04 -18.85 -10.77
CA VAL A 25 2.36 -19.71 -9.63
C VAL A 25 3.72 -20.37 -9.80
N ASP A 26 4.06 -20.88 -11.00
CA ASP A 26 5.40 -21.43 -11.28
C ASP A 26 6.48 -20.38 -11.07
N ALA A 27 6.31 -19.16 -11.60
CA ALA A 27 7.28 -18.09 -11.43
C ALA A 27 7.47 -17.70 -9.96
N LEU A 28 6.38 -17.55 -9.20
CA LEU A 28 6.44 -17.26 -7.76
C LEU A 28 7.20 -18.33 -6.97
N LYS A 29 6.93 -19.60 -7.26
CA LYS A 29 7.56 -20.74 -6.57
C LYS A 29 9.02 -20.93 -6.98
N ARG A 30 9.27 -21.06 -8.28
CA ARG A 30 10.58 -21.46 -8.82
C ARG A 30 11.60 -20.32 -8.76
N ILE A 31 11.16 -19.09 -9.04
CA ILE A 31 12.06 -17.93 -9.12
C ILE A 31 12.00 -17.14 -7.81
N GLY A 32 10.79 -16.80 -7.34
CA GLY A 32 10.59 -16.05 -6.10
C GLY A 32 10.86 -16.86 -4.82
N GLN A 33 10.88 -18.20 -4.91
CA GLN A 33 10.95 -19.09 -3.74
C GLN A 33 9.87 -18.74 -2.70
N VAL A 34 8.67 -18.38 -3.19
CA VAL A 34 7.49 -18.13 -2.37
C VAL A 34 6.86 -19.48 -2.03
N LYS A 35 6.54 -19.71 -0.76
CA LYS A 35 5.89 -20.94 -0.30
C LYS A 35 4.43 -20.98 -0.73
N ASP A 36 3.90 -22.18 -0.97
CA ASP A 36 2.49 -22.41 -1.33
C ASP A 36 1.52 -21.71 -0.37
N ASP A 37 1.73 -21.85 0.93
CA ASP A 37 0.88 -21.24 1.97
C ASP A 37 0.86 -19.70 1.94
N ASN A 38 1.83 -19.09 1.26
CA ASN A 38 1.94 -17.65 1.09
C ASN A 38 1.35 -17.15 -0.24
N ILE A 39 0.81 -18.05 -1.08
CA ILE A 39 0.16 -17.70 -2.34
C ILE A 39 -1.35 -17.87 -2.16
N THR A 40 -2.08 -16.75 -2.11
CA THR A 40 -3.55 -16.79 -2.03
C THR A 40 -4.16 -16.52 -3.39
N VAL A 41 -5.05 -17.39 -3.86
CA VAL A 41 -5.76 -17.20 -5.14
C VAL A 41 -7.23 -16.84 -4.88
N VAL A 42 -7.68 -15.71 -5.40
CA VAL A 42 -9.05 -15.21 -5.30
C VAL A 42 -9.68 -15.15 -6.68
N TRP A 43 -10.80 -15.85 -6.85
CA TRP A 43 -11.52 -15.90 -8.12
C TRP A 43 -12.65 -14.87 -8.15
N VAL A 44 -12.73 -14.12 -9.26
CA VAL A 44 -13.84 -13.21 -9.57
C VAL A 44 -14.54 -13.62 -10.87
N PRO A 45 -15.79 -13.19 -11.13
CA PRO A 45 -16.52 -13.58 -12.34
C PRO A 45 -15.81 -13.18 -13.63
N GLY A 46 -15.45 -11.91 -13.79
CA GLY A 46 -14.81 -11.38 -15.00
C GLY A 46 -13.70 -10.37 -14.71
N ALA A 47 -13.07 -9.87 -15.77
CA ALA A 47 -11.97 -8.89 -15.67
C ALA A 47 -12.43 -7.56 -15.03
N TYR A 48 -13.70 -7.21 -15.19
CA TYR A 48 -14.28 -5.98 -14.65
C TYR A 48 -14.29 -5.95 -13.11
N GLU A 49 -14.37 -7.10 -12.46
CA GLU A 49 -14.37 -7.21 -11.00
C GLU A 49 -12.95 -7.27 -10.38
N LEU A 50 -11.90 -7.43 -11.20
CA LEU A 50 -10.52 -7.51 -10.73
C LEU A 50 -10.11 -6.31 -9.85
N PRO A 51 -10.40 -5.04 -10.21
CA PRO A 51 -10.03 -3.90 -9.39
C PRO A 51 -10.64 -3.92 -7.99
N LEU A 52 -11.91 -4.34 -7.87
CA LEU A 52 -12.61 -4.37 -6.59
C LEU A 52 -11.97 -5.40 -5.64
N ALA A 53 -11.73 -6.61 -6.15
CA ALA A 53 -11.11 -7.67 -5.37
C ALA A 53 -9.65 -7.35 -5.02
N ALA A 54 -8.88 -6.79 -5.96
CA ALA A 54 -7.51 -6.33 -5.71
C ALA A 54 -7.48 -5.26 -4.60
N ARG A 55 -8.37 -4.27 -4.65
CA ARG A 55 -8.48 -3.25 -3.60
C ARG A 55 -8.81 -3.86 -2.24
N ALA A 56 -9.77 -4.79 -2.20
CA ALA A 56 -10.16 -5.45 -0.95
C ALA A 56 -8.97 -6.20 -0.33
N LEU A 57 -8.17 -6.90 -1.15
CA LEU A 57 -6.97 -7.59 -0.70
C LEU A 57 -5.88 -6.62 -0.24
N ALA A 58 -5.65 -5.53 -0.97
CA ALA A 58 -4.65 -4.53 -0.59
C ALA A 58 -4.97 -3.91 0.78
N ASN A 59 -6.24 -3.59 1.02
CA ASN A 59 -6.71 -3.02 2.27
C ASN A 59 -6.59 -3.98 3.47
N THR A 60 -6.41 -5.29 3.26
CA THR A 60 -6.19 -6.22 4.38
C THR A 60 -4.81 -6.03 5.04
N GLY A 61 -3.84 -5.44 4.32
CA GLY A 61 -2.46 -5.33 4.77
C GLY A 61 -1.71 -6.66 4.94
N LYS A 62 -2.29 -7.79 4.48
CA LYS A 62 -1.71 -9.14 4.67
C LYS A 62 -0.72 -9.54 3.59
N TYR A 63 -0.73 -8.85 2.45
CA TYR A 63 0.02 -9.22 1.25
C TYR A 63 1.08 -8.18 0.94
N ASP A 64 2.20 -8.63 0.41
CA ASP A 64 3.30 -7.80 -0.06
C ASP A 64 3.13 -7.39 -1.52
N ALA A 65 2.36 -8.14 -2.30
CA ALA A 65 1.96 -7.78 -3.66
C ALA A 65 0.65 -8.45 -4.08
N ILE A 66 0.01 -7.86 -5.10
CA ILE A 66 -1.13 -8.46 -5.79
C ILE A 66 -0.79 -8.65 -7.26
N ILE A 67 -1.25 -9.76 -7.85
CA ILE A 67 -1.17 -10.02 -9.28
C ILE A 67 -2.61 -10.13 -9.80
N ALA A 68 -3.00 -9.25 -10.72
CA ALA A 68 -4.31 -9.29 -11.35
C ALA A 68 -4.21 -10.02 -12.70
N LEU A 69 -4.91 -11.15 -12.84
CA LEU A 69 -4.90 -12.00 -14.02
C LEU A 69 -6.29 -12.06 -14.67
N GLY A 70 -6.32 -12.03 -15.99
CA GLY A 70 -7.56 -12.21 -16.73
C GLY A 70 -7.33 -12.06 -18.22
N THR A 71 -8.38 -12.31 -18.99
CA THR A 71 -8.34 -12.18 -20.45
C THR A 71 -9.64 -11.55 -20.94
N VAL A 72 -9.51 -10.48 -21.70
CA VAL A 72 -10.60 -9.80 -22.42
C VAL A 72 -10.27 -9.89 -23.91
N ILE A 73 -11.17 -10.49 -24.69
CA ILE A 73 -11.00 -10.72 -26.13
C ILE A 73 -12.05 -9.90 -26.85
N ARG A 74 -11.66 -9.18 -27.90
CA ARG A 74 -12.58 -8.34 -28.66
C ARG A 74 -13.71 -9.18 -29.27
N GLY A 75 -14.93 -8.68 -29.12
CA GLY A 75 -16.14 -9.22 -29.77
C GLY A 75 -16.71 -8.25 -30.81
N GLY A 76 -17.98 -8.42 -31.15
CA GLY A 76 -18.65 -7.60 -32.17
C GLY A 76 -19.16 -6.23 -31.68
N THR A 77 -18.97 -5.88 -30.41
CA THR A 77 -19.49 -4.64 -29.81
C THR A 77 -18.40 -3.91 -29.02
N ALA A 78 -18.67 -2.65 -28.68
CA ALA A 78 -17.79 -1.81 -27.85
C ALA A 78 -17.61 -2.30 -26.39
N HIS A 79 -18.19 -3.44 -26.03
CA HIS A 79 -18.09 -4.01 -24.68
C HIS A 79 -16.63 -4.27 -24.27
N PHE A 80 -15.79 -4.62 -25.24
CA PHE A 80 -14.36 -4.85 -25.03
C PHE A 80 -13.67 -3.61 -24.44
N GLU A 81 -13.89 -2.43 -25.03
CA GLU A 81 -13.24 -1.19 -24.62
C GLU A 81 -13.61 -0.80 -23.19
N TYR A 82 -14.89 -0.93 -22.84
CA TYR A 82 -15.35 -0.62 -21.49
C TYR A 82 -14.81 -1.63 -20.48
N VAL A 83 -14.80 -2.93 -20.77
CA VAL A 83 -14.32 -3.93 -19.83
C VAL A 83 -12.80 -3.89 -19.68
N ALA A 84 -12.06 -3.88 -20.79
CA ALA A 84 -10.60 -3.82 -20.76
C ALA A 84 -10.10 -2.49 -20.20
N GLY A 85 -10.72 -1.38 -20.60
CA GLY A 85 -10.35 -0.03 -20.16
C GLY A 85 -10.57 0.18 -18.66
N GLU A 86 -11.73 -0.20 -18.14
CA GLU A 86 -12.04 -0.06 -16.71
C GLU A 86 -11.29 -1.07 -15.84
N ALA A 87 -11.04 -2.30 -16.32
CA ALA A 87 -10.17 -3.24 -15.62
C ALA A 87 -8.75 -2.67 -15.48
N SER A 88 -8.17 -2.15 -16.57
CA SER A 88 -6.84 -1.52 -16.58
C SER A 88 -6.78 -0.29 -15.68
N SER A 89 -7.69 0.67 -15.89
CA SER A 89 -7.74 1.92 -15.11
C SER A 89 -8.01 1.67 -13.64
N GLY A 90 -8.90 0.71 -13.33
CA GLY A 90 -9.21 0.29 -11.98
C GLY A 90 -8.00 -0.34 -11.28
N ILE A 91 -7.31 -1.29 -11.92
CA ILE A 91 -6.09 -1.91 -11.35
C ILE A 91 -4.99 -0.86 -11.13
N ALA A 92 -4.76 0.02 -12.10
CA ALA A 92 -3.81 1.12 -11.95
C ALA A 92 -4.17 2.05 -10.77
N SER A 93 -5.45 2.36 -10.61
CA SER A 93 -5.96 3.11 -9.46
C SER A 93 -5.72 2.38 -8.14
N VAL A 94 -5.91 1.06 -8.08
CA VAL A 94 -5.56 0.29 -6.86
C VAL A 94 -4.07 0.42 -6.56
N ALA A 95 -3.19 0.20 -7.55
CA ALA A 95 -1.75 0.31 -7.38
C ALA A 95 -1.34 1.68 -6.84
N MET A 96 -1.82 2.77 -7.43
CA MET A 96 -1.48 4.15 -7.02
C MET A 96 -2.01 4.54 -5.64
N ASN A 97 -3.11 3.93 -5.21
CA ASN A 97 -3.78 4.27 -3.95
C ASN A 97 -3.48 3.27 -2.82
N SER A 98 -2.65 2.26 -3.08
CA SER A 98 -2.21 1.27 -2.11
C SER A 98 -0.71 1.39 -1.85
N GLU A 99 -0.25 0.86 -0.72
CA GLU A 99 1.19 0.80 -0.45
C GLU A 99 1.86 -0.41 -1.13
N ILE A 100 1.09 -1.37 -1.66
CA ILE A 100 1.64 -2.61 -2.23
C ILE A 100 1.60 -2.57 -3.77
N PRO A 101 2.60 -3.15 -4.46
CA PRO A 101 2.55 -3.27 -5.91
C PRO A 101 1.39 -4.17 -6.35
N VAL A 102 0.71 -3.74 -7.42
CA VAL A 102 -0.30 -4.54 -8.12
C VAL A 102 0.17 -4.76 -9.55
N ALA A 103 0.57 -5.99 -9.87
CA ALA A 103 1.03 -6.36 -11.20
C ALA A 103 -0.16 -6.62 -12.14
N PHE A 104 -0.02 -6.13 -13.37
CA PHE A 104 -1.05 -6.21 -14.40
C PHE A 104 -0.76 -7.36 -15.38
N GLY A 105 -1.46 -8.48 -15.22
CA GLY A 105 -1.42 -9.65 -16.09
C GLY A 105 -2.75 -9.90 -16.82
N VAL A 106 -3.46 -8.83 -17.20
CA VAL A 106 -4.71 -8.93 -17.96
C VAL A 106 -4.40 -8.85 -19.46
N LEU A 107 -4.74 -9.90 -20.20
CA LEU A 107 -4.66 -9.93 -21.66
C LEU A 107 -5.80 -9.13 -22.27
N THR A 108 -5.48 -8.21 -23.17
CA THR A 108 -6.45 -7.46 -23.98
C THR A 108 -6.14 -7.72 -25.44
N THR A 109 -6.83 -8.67 -26.06
CA THR A 109 -6.49 -9.18 -27.40
C THR A 109 -7.63 -9.05 -28.39
N GLU A 110 -7.28 -9.08 -29.67
CA GLU A 110 -8.23 -8.97 -30.78
C GLU A 110 -8.79 -10.35 -31.18
N SER A 111 -8.13 -11.44 -30.78
CA SER A 111 -8.57 -12.81 -31.08
C SER A 111 -8.17 -13.80 -29.98
N ILE A 112 -8.74 -15.01 -30.06
CA ILE A 112 -8.44 -16.13 -29.16
C ILE A 112 -7.02 -16.62 -29.39
N GLU A 113 -6.57 -16.70 -30.64
CA GLU A 113 -5.22 -17.14 -31.02
C GLU A 113 -4.17 -16.22 -30.38
N GLN A 114 -4.36 -14.90 -30.45
CA GLN A 114 -3.46 -13.94 -29.81
C GLN A 114 -3.38 -14.12 -28.29
N ALA A 115 -4.49 -14.48 -27.65
CA ALA A 115 -4.55 -14.73 -26.21
C ALA A 115 -3.81 -16.02 -25.84
N ILE A 116 -4.01 -17.10 -26.60
CA ILE A 116 -3.26 -18.36 -26.44
C ILE A 116 -1.76 -18.15 -26.64
N GLU A 117 -1.36 -17.33 -27.62
CA GLU A 117 0.05 -17.01 -27.86
C GLU A 117 0.75 -16.37 -26.65
N ARG A 118 0.00 -15.59 -25.86
CA ARG A 118 0.48 -14.83 -24.71
C ARG A 118 0.27 -15.53 -23.36
N ALA A 119 -0.37 -16.69 -23.37
CA ALA A 119 -0.68 -17.46 -22.17
C ALA A 119 0.15 -18.76 -22.07
N GLY A 120 1.39 -18.79 -22.60
CA GLY A 120 2.31 -19.91 -22.40
C GLY A 120 2.79 -20.63 -23.65
N THR A 121 2.59 -20.07 -24.85
CA THR A 121 3.12 -20.64 -26.09
C THR A 121 4.21 -19.75 -26.70
N LYS A 122 4.01 -19.21 -27.90
CA LYS A 122 5.07 -18.55 -28.68
C LYS A 122 5.55 -17.24 -28.08
N ALA A 123 4.66 -16.45 -27.47
CA ALA A 123 4.97 -15.12 -26.95
C ALA A 123 5.17 -15.12 -25.43
N GLY A 124 5.51 -16.27 -24.84
CA GLY A 124 5.67 -16.43 -23.40
C GLY A 124 4.34 -16.52 -22.66
N ASN A 125 4.39 -16.29 -21.35
CA ASN A 125 3.24 -16.35 -20.46
C ASN A 125 3.12 -15.04 -19.67
N LYS A 126 2.09 -14.23 -19.94
CA LYS A 126 1.88 -12.94 -19.28
C LYS A 126 1.54 -13.06 -17.79
N GLY A 127 1.03 -14.20 -17.34
CA GLY A 127 0.87 -14.47 -15.91
C GLY A 127 2.22 -14.63 -15.21
N ALA A 128 3.15 -15.38 -15.82
CA ALA A 128 4.53 -15.50 -15.33
C ALA A 128 5.26 -14.15 -15.31
N GLU A 129 5.14 -13.35 -16.38
CA GLU A 129 5.73 -12.01 -16.43
C GLU A 129 5.16 -11.06 -15.37
N ALA A 130 3.84 -11.10 -15.12
CA ALA A 130 3.22 -10.31 -14.06
C ALA A 130 3.71 -10.74 -12.68
N ALA A 131 3.88 -12.04 -12.44
CA ALA A 131 4.47 -12.55 -11.21
C ALA A 131 5.92 -12.11 -11.01
N LEU A 132 6.74 -12.13 -12.06
CA LEU A 132 8.12 -11.64 -12.01
C LEU A 132 8.18 -10.14 -11.71
N THR A 133 7.32 -9.35 -12.36
CA THR A 133 7.16 -7.92 -12.06
C THR A 133 6.82 -7.70 -10.59
N ALA A 134 5.87 -8.47 -10.04
CA ALA A 134 5.51 -8.38 -8.62
C ALA A 134 6.71 -8.68 -7.70
N LEU A 135 7.45 -9.76 -7.97
CA LEU A 135 8.64 -10.12 -7.20
C LEU A 135 9.73 -9.05 -7.25
N GLU A 136 9.98 -8.48 -8.42
CA GLU A 136 10.97 -7.41 -8.60
C GLU A 136 10.55 -6.15 -7.85
N MET A 137 9.26 -5.77 -7.92
CA MET A 137 8.73 -4.62 -7.19
C MET A 137 8.83 -4.79 -5.67
N ILE A 138 8.61 -6.01 -5.14
CA ILE A 138 8.80 -6.27 -3.70
C ILE A 138 10.30 -6.22 -3.32
N ASN A 139 11.19 -6.68 -4.20
CA ASN A 139 12.63 -6.74 -3.93
C ASN A 139 13.37 -5.40 -4.14
N GLY A 140 12.88 -4.54 -5.03
CA GLY A 140 13.60 -3.35 -5.52
C GLY A 140 13.78 -2.20 -4.52
N ASN A 141 13.72 -2.45 -3.20
CA ASN A 141 13.71 -1.41 -2.16
C ASN A 141 12.60 -0.36 -2.33
N PHE A 142 11.58 -0.63 -3.16
CA PHE A 142 10.44 0.25 -3.39
C PHE A 142 9.42 0.22 -2.25
N VAL A 143 9.88 0.03 -1.01
CA VAL A 143 9.11 0.01 0.24
C VAL A 143 8.48 -1.34 0.53
N LYS A 144 8.75 -1.90 1.73
CA LYS A 144 7.94 -2.96 2.32
C LYS A 144 6.84 -2.30 3.16
N PRO A 145 5.57 -2.33 2.74
CA PRO A 145 4.49 -1.61 3.42
C PRO A 145 4.33 -2.02 4.88
N ALA A 146 4.43 -3.32 5.15
CA ALA A 146 4.43 -3.84 6.51
C ALA A 146 5.57 -3.24 7.36
N ALA A 147 6.77 -3.07 6.80
CA ALA A 147 7.92 -2.52 7.51
C ALA A 147 7.78 -1.01 7.76
N ARG A 148 7.18 -0.26 6.82
CA ARG A 148 6.86 1.16 7.02
C ARG A 148 5.74 1.37 8.03
N ARG A 149 4.69 0.54 7.99
CA ARG A 149 3.64 0.57 9.01
C ARG A 149 4.22 0.33 10.41
N ARG A 150 5.05 -0.71 10.56
CA ARG A 150 5.78 -0.96 11.81
C ARG A 150 6.68 0.20 12.22
N ALA A 151 7.37 0.84 11.27
CA ALA A 151 8.16 2.04 11.54
C ALA A 151 7.30 3.22 12.03
N ARG A 152 6.09 3.42 11.50
CA ARG A 152 5.15 4.44 12.00
C ARG A 152 4.66 4.12 13.42
N GLU A 153 4.33 2.86 13.70
CA GLU A 153 3.96 2.40 15.05
C GLU A 153 5.08 2.72 16.06
N CYS A 154 6.32 2.37 15.72
CA CYS A 154 7.49 2.72 16.51
C CYS A 154 7.66 4.23 16.66
N ALA A 155 7.47 5.01 15.58
CA ALA A 155 7.59 6.46 15.60
C ALA A 155 6.56 7.11 16.53
N VAL A 156 5.30 6.62 16.57
CA VAL A 156 4.28 7.10 17.51
C VAL A 156 4.74 6.92 18.96
N GLN A 157 5.27 5.74 19.29
CA GLN A 157 5.73 5.42 20.65
C GLN A 157 6.95 6.27 21.06
N ALA A 158 7.93 6.39 20.17
CA ALA A 158 9.12 7.20 20.41
C ALA A 158 8.78 8.69 20.54
N LEU A 159 7.92 9.23 19.66
CA LEU A 159 7.46 10.62 19.75
C LEU A 159 6.64 10.89 21.01
N TYR A 160 5.83 9.94 21.45
CA TYR A 160 5.12 10.05 22.74
C TYR A 160 6.13 10.19 23.90
N SER A 161 7.16 9.34 23.94
CA SER A 161 8.22 9.42 24.95
C SER A 161 8.96 10.76 24.89
N TRP A 162 9.32 11.23 23.69
CA TRP A 162 9.97 12.53 23.49
C TRP A 162 9.11 13.69 23.99
N GLN A 163 7.81 13.68 23.69
CA GLN A 163 6.87 14.74 24.10
C GLN A 163 6.66 14.81 25.62
N LEU A 164 6.79 13.69 26.34
CA LEU A 164 6.65 13.65 27.80
C LEU A 164 7.95 13.95 28.55
N SER A 165 9.05 13.36 28.08
CA SER A 165 10.35 13.48 28.75
C SER A 165 11.03 14.81 28.46
N ASN A 166 10.76 15.41 27.29
CA ASN A 166 11.47 16.57 26.77
C ASN A 166 13.01 16.35 26.67
N ASN A 167 13.41 15.08 26.57
CA ASN A 167 14.79 14.67 26.33
C ASN A 167 15.22 15.02 24.90
N ASP A 168 16.52 14.98 24.63
CA ASP A 168 17.02 15.07 23.27
C ASP A 168 16.47 13.91 22.42
N ILE A 169 16.11 14.21 21.16
CA ILE A 169 15.50 13.22 20.28
C ILE A 169 16.44 12.05 19.97
N ALA A 170 17.75 12.30 19.93
CA ALA A 170 18.76 11.26 19.69
C ALA A 170 18.85 10.30 20.89
N ASP A 171 18.70 10.81 22.11
CA ASP A 171 18.67 9.98 23.33
C ASP A 171 17.42 9.09 23.35
N VAL A 172 16.27 9.64 22.98
CA VAL A 172 15.01 8.88 22.84
C VAL A 172 15.14 7.80 21.77
N GLU A 173 15.74 8.11 20.62
CA GLU A 173 15.99 7.15 19.56
C GLU A 173 16.88 6.00 20.05
N TYR A 174 18.01 6.32 20.69
CA TYR A 174 18.96 5.34 21.19
C TYR A 174 18.31 4.40 22.21
N GLN A 175 17.59 4.94 23.18
CA GLN A 175 16.87 4.16 24.18
C GLN A 175 15.79 3.27 23.55
N PHE A 176 15.01 3.81 22.61
CA PHE A 176 13.96 3.06 21.95
C PHE A 176 14.50 1.86 21.16
N LEU A 177 15.56 2.07 20.37
CA LEU A 177 16.19 1.00 19.59
C LEU A 177 16.91 -0.06 20.44
N ALA A 178 17.30 0.29 21.67
CA ALA A 178 17.92 -0.65 22.60
C ALA A 178 16.89 -1.55 23.30
N GLU A 179 15.65 -1.08 23.49
CA GLU A 179 14.61 -1.78 24.26
C GLU A 179 13.60 -2.54 23.39
N GLN A 180 13.31 -2.06 22.18
CA GLN A 180 12.25 -2.61 21.33
C GLN A 180 12.77 -3.63 20.31
N ASP A 181 11.96 -4.67 20.04
CA ASP A 181 12.21 -5.57 18.92
C ASP A 181 11.88 -4.87 17.60
N VAL A 182 12.92 -4.40 16.93
CA VAL A 182 12.84 -3.73 15.62
C VAL A 182 12.94 -4.69 14.44
N LYS A 183 12.70 -5.98 14.66
CA LYS A 183 12.60 -6.96 13.57
C LYS A 183 11.47 -6.59 12.62
N ASP A 184 11.76 -6.66 11.32
CA ASP A 184 10.85 -6.30 10.24
C ASP A 184 10.41 -4.82 10.23
N VAL A 185 11.14 -3.93 10.93
CA VAL A 185 10.95 -2.46 10.87
C VAL A 185 11.85 -1.85 9.80
N ASP A 186 11.33 -0.89 9.03
CA ASP A 186 12.16 -0.01 8.22
C ASP A 186 12.83 1.04 9.12
N ILE A 187 14.01 0.70 9.66
CA ILE A 187 14.73 1.52 10.65
C ILE A 187 15.11 2.88 10.07
N THR A 188 15.52 2.93 8.79
CA THR A 188 15.87 4.19 8.13
C THR A 188 14.65 5.11 8.09
N TYR A 189 13.51 4.57 7.68
CA TYR A 189 12.26 5.33 7.63
C TYR A 189 11.79 5.77 9.02
N PHE A 190 11.88 4.91 10.03
CA PHE A 190 11.60 5.26 11.43
C PHE A 190 12.43 6.45 11.91
N ARG A 191 13.75 6.44 11.68
CA ARG A 191 14.66 7.54 12.04
C ARG A 191 14.29 8.84 11.36
N GLU A 192 14.00 8.77 10.06
CA GLU A 192 13.58 9.93 9.26
C GLU A 192 12.27 10.53 9.79
N LEU A 193 11.29 9.70 10.17
CA LEU A 193 10.05 10.17 10.80
C LEU A 193 10.30 10.81 12.17
N LEU A 194 11.05 10.13 13.04
CA LEU A 194 11.29 10.58 14.41
C LEU A 194 12.03 11.93 14.43
N SER A 195 13.18 11.99 13.76
CA SER A 195 13.99 13.22 13.64
C SER A 195 13.24 14.29 12.87
N GLY A 196 12.63 13.93 11.74
CA GLY A 196 11.89 14.86 10.88
C GLY A 196 10.73 15.55 11.59
N VAL A 197 9.95 14.79 12.36
CA VAL A 197 8.84 15.34 13.17
C VAL A 197 9.37 16.23 14.29
N ALA A 198 10.39 15.79 15.04
CA ALA A 198 10.93 16.56 16.16
C ALA A 198 11.46 17.94 15.68
N THR A 199 12.26 17.94 14.61
CA THR A 199 12.82 19.17 14.01
C THR A 199 11.76 20.10 13.44
N ASN A 200 10.66 19.56 12.88
CA ASN A 200 9.61 20.36 12.23
C ASN A 200 8.36 20.57 13.12
N SER A 201 8.42 20.23 14.41
CA SER A 201 7.25 20.20 15.31
C SER A 201 6.43 21.49 15.29
N ALA A 202 7.07 22.67 15.38
CA ALA A 202 6.37 23.95 15.35
C ALA A 202 5.66 24.23 14.00
N TYR A 203 6.28 23.83 12.88
CA TYR A 203 5.67 23.94 11.55
C TYR A 203 4.46 23.01 11.42
N LEU A 204 4.60 21.75 11.85
CA LEU A 204 3.53 20.76 11.80
C LEU A 204 2.34 21.14 12.70
N ASP A 205 2.62 21.67 13.90
CA ASP A 205 1.61 22.20 14.79
C ASP A 205 0.87 23.38 14.16
N GLY A 206 1.59 24.26 13.43
CA GLY A 206 1.01 25.35 12.66
C GLY A 206 0.10 24.89 11.53
N LEU A 207 0.43 23.78 10.85
CA LEU A 207 -0.39 23.21 9.79
C LEU A 207 -1.72 22.64 10.29
N MET A 208 -1.74 22.00 11.47
CA MET A 208 -2.97 21.41 12.01
C MET A 208 -3.86 22.43 12.73
N LYS A 209 -3.28 23.48 13.33
CA LYS A 209 -3.96 24.41 14.24
C LYS A 209 -5.28 24.99 13.68
N PRO A 210 -5.40 25.39 12.40
CA PRO A 210 -6.66 25.92 11.85
C PRO A 210 -7.80 24.89 11.80
N TYR A 211 -7.49 23.60 11.89
CA TYR A 211 -8.43 22.50 11.68
C TYR A 211 -8.77 21.74 12.95
N LEU A 212 -8.13 22.05 14.08
CA LEU A 212 -8.42 21.45 15.38
C LEU A 212 -9.76 21.98 15.92
N SER A 213 -10.55 21.09 16.52
CA SER A 213 -11.79 21.47 17.23
C SER A 213 -11.54 21.96 18.65
N ARG A 214 -10.29 21.87 19.15
CA ARG A 214 -9.84 22.20 20.51
C ARG A 214 -8.42 22.76 20.46
N GLN A 215 -7.93 23.32 21.57
CA GLN A 215 -6.58 23.91 21.58
C GLN A 215 -5.50 22.83 21.43
N LEU A 216 -4.33 23.21 20.91
CA LEU A 216 -3.23 22.28 20.64
C LEU A 216 -2.73 21.61 21.93
N GLU A 217 -2.77 22.33 23.04
CA GLU A 217 -2.37 21.93 24.38
C GLU A 217 -3.36 20.94 25.01
N GLU A 218 -4.59 20.88 24.50
CA GLU A 218 -5.66 19.98 24.95
C GLU A 218 -5.68 18.65 24.18
N LEU A 219 -4.80 18.47 23.19
CA LEU A 219 -4.68 17.23 22.45
C LEU A 219 -3.98 16.17 23.29
N GLY A 220 -4.46 14.92 23.18
CA GLY A 220 -3.73 13.79 23.72
C GLY A 220 -2.35 13.67 23.05
N GLN A 221 -1.32 13.31 23.81
CA GLN A 221 0.05 13.19 23.29
C GLN A 221 0.14 12.21 22.11
N VAL A 222 -0.66 11.13 22.14
CA VAL A 222 -0.74 10.15 21.05
C VAL A 222 -1.36 10.77 19.79
N GLU A 223 -2.48 11.49 19.92
CA GLU A 223 -3.11 12.16 18.77
C GLU A 223 -2.18 13.21 18.16
N LYS A 224 -1.48 13.96 19.01
CA LYS A 224 -0.50 14.96 18.58
C LYS A 224 0.65 14.30 17.80
N ALA A 225 1.18 13.17 18.29
CA ALA A 225 2.22 12.42 17.59
C ALA A 225 1.74 11.89 16.23
N ILE A 226 0.54 11.30 16.18
CA ILE A 226 -0.04 10.77 14.95
C ILE A 226 -0.27 11.88 13.91
N LEU A 227 -0.90 12.99 14.31
CA LEU A 227 -1.11 14.13 13.41
C LEU A 227 0.21 14.69 12.89
N ARG A 228 1.24 14.81 13.74
CA ARG A 228 2.57 15.27 13.32
C ARG A 228 3.20 14.32 12.31
N ILE A 229 3.13 13.00 12.51
CA ILE A 229 3.63 12.01 11.53
C ILE A 229 2.91 12.19 10.18
N SER A 230 1.58 12.15 10.17
CA SER A 230 0.79 12.25 8.93
C SER A 230 1.03 13.57 8.20
N LEU A 231 1.13 14.68 8.91
CA LEU A 231 1.40 15.99 8.30
C LEU A 231 2.85 16.11 7.81
N TYR A 232 3.81 15.46 8.48
CA TYR A 232 5.18 15.40 8.01
C TYR A 232 5.27 14.60 6.70
N GLU A 233 4.59 13.45 6.62
CA GLU A 233 4.50 12.68 5.37
C GLU A 233 3.86 13.51 4.25
N LEU A 234 2.71 14.15 4.51
CA LEU A 234 2.02 14.95 3.52
C LEU A 234 2.85 16.14 3.01
N SER A 235 3.58 16.82 3.91
CA SER A 235 4.30 18.06 3.61
C SER A 235 5.75 17.87 3.14
N LYS A 236 6.43 16.79 3.54
CA LYS A 236 7.88 16.60 3.29
C LYS A 236 8.22 15.31 2.54
N ARG A 237 7.31 14.32 2.47
CA ARG A 237 7.61 12.99 1.88
C ARG A 237 6.86 12.76 0.57
N ASN A 238 7.51 13.07 -0.55
CA ASN A 238 6.95 12.82 -1.88
C ASN A 238 6.87 11.33 -2.25
N ASP A 239 7.62 10.48 -1.55
CA ASP A 239 7.62 9.03 -1.70
C ASP A 239 6.45 8.32 -0.98
N VAL A 240 5.67 9.06 -0.20
CA VAL A 240 4.45 8.54 0.45
C VAL A 240 3.23 9.09 -0.30
N PRO A 241 2.38 8.23 -0.90
CA PRO A 241 1.18 8.68 -1.60
C PRO A 241 0.21 9.43 -0.68
N TYR A 242 -0.54 10.38 -1.24
CA TYR A 242 -1.47 11.22 -0.46
C TYR A 242 -2.43 10.38 0.41
N LYS A 243 -3.14 9.41 -0.19
CA LYS A 243 -4.13 8.61 0.53
C LYS A 243 -3.50 7.70 1.57
N VAL A 244 -2.28 7.26 1.34
CA VAL A 244 -1.54 6.41 2.26
C VAL A 244 -1.25 7.16 3.56
N ALA A 245 -0.70 8.37 3.49
CA ALA A 245 -0.40 9.18 4.68
C ALA A 245 -1.65 9.45 5.54
N ILE A 246 -2.81 9.64 4.89
CA ILE A 246 -4.11 9.83 5.57
C ILE A 246 -4.55 8.52 6.24
N ASN A 247 -4.64 7.43 5.46
CA ASN A 247 -5.14 6.15 5.95
C ASN A 247 -4.28 5.58 7.08
N GLU A 248 -2.95 5.65 6.95
CA GLU A 248 -2.02 5.18 7.98
C GLU A 248 -2.17 5.99 9.27
N GLY A 249 -2.38 7.32 9.18
CA GLY A 249 -2.69 8.15 10.35
C GLY A 249 -3.96 7.71 11.07
N ILE A 250 -5.02 7.39 10.33
CA ILE A 250 -6.29 6.91 10.88
C ILE A 250 -6.12 5.54 11.53
N GLU A 251 -5.38 4.62 10.91
CA GLU A 251 -5.11 3.30 11.47
C GLU A 251 -4.26 3.38 12.75
N LEU A 252 -3.22 4.22 12.78
CA LEU A 252 -2.46 4.48 14.01
C LEU A 252 -3.37 5.01 15.13
N ALA A 253 -4.34 5.86 14.80
CA ALA A 253 -5.30 6.39 15.77
C ALA A 253 -6.29 5.33 16.27
N LYS A 254 -6.60 4.31 15.48
CA LYS A 254 -7.37 3.14 15.94
C LYS A 254 -6.55 2.23 16.85
N VAL A 255 -5.24 2.10 16.58
CA VAL A 255 -4.35 1.20 17.32
C VAL A 255 -3.91 1.80 18.66
N PHE A 256 -3.54 3.08 18.69
CA PHE A 256 -2.96 3.73 19.88
C PHE A 256 -3.86 4.79 20.53
N GLY A 257 -4.82 5.34 19.79
CA GLY A 257 -5.68 6.40 20.27
C GLY A 257 -6.76 5.93 21.26
N ALA A 258 -7.41 6.89 21.91
CA ALA A 258 -8.58 6.62 22.73
C ALA A 258 -9.82 6.38 21.84
N GLU A 259 -10.95 6.04 22.47
CA GLU A 259 -12.23 5.95 21.77
C GLU A 259 -12.50 7.26 21.01
N ASP A 260 -12.90 7.14 19.74
CA ASP A 260 -13.11 8.24 18.78
C ASP A 260 -11.87 9.04 18.30
N SER A 261 -10.65 8.79 18.77
CA SER A 261 -9.45 9.49 18.28
C SER A 261 -9.27 9.37 16.76
N HIS A 262 -9.62 8.23 16.17
CA HIS A 262 -9.59 8.02 14.72
C HIS A 262 -10.53 8.95 13.93
N LYS A 263 -11.71 9.28 14.48
CA LYS A 263 -12.66 10.22 13.85
C LYS A 263 -12.10 11.64 13.88
N PHE A 264 -11.50 12.02 15.01
CA PHE A 264 -10.86 13.32 15.18
C PHE A 264 -9.67 13.48 14.22
N VAL A 265 -8.75 12.50 14.19
CA VAL A 265 -7.60 12.51 13.28
C VAL A 265 -8.04 12.57 11.82
N ASN A 266 -9.01 11.75 11.43
CA ASN A 266 -9.57 11.80 10.07
C ASN A 266 -10.11 13.20 9.73
N GLY A 267 -10.90 13.81 10.62
CA GLY A 267 -11.49 15.12 10.40
C GLY A 267 -10.47 16.27 10.27
N VAL A 268 -9.33 16.18 10.95
CA VAL A 268 -8.23 17.14 10.81
C VAL A 268 -7.49 16.91 9.49
N LEU A 269 -7.13 15.67 9.19
CA LEU A 269 -6.36 15.31 8.00
C LEU A 269 -7.13 15.55 6.69
N ASP A 270 -8.46 15.33 6.67
CA ASP A 270 -9.32 15.61 5.52
C ASP A 270 -9.33 17.11 5.15
N LYS A 271 -9.14 18.00 6.13
CA LYS A 271 -9.11 19.45 5.92
C LYS A 271 -7.70 19.97 5.64
N ALA A 272 -6.71 19.46 6.37
CA ALA A 272 -5.31 19.89 6.24
C ALA A 272 -4.65 19.33 4.96
N GLY A 273 -4.91 18.06 4.64
CA GLY A 273 -4.29 17.36 3.53
C GLY A 273 -4.39 18.10 2.18
N PRO A 274 -5.59 18.53 1.75
CA PRO A 274 -5.75 19.24 0.46
C PRO A 274 -5.00 20.57 0.39
N GLN A 275 -4.75 21.22 1.52
CA GLN A 275 -4.02 22.49 1.57
C GLN A 275 -2.51 22.28 1.51
N ILE A 276 -2.03 21.17 2.08
CA ILE A 276 -0.61 20.80 2.10
C ILE A 276 -0.18 20.22 0.75
N ARG A 277 -0.98 19.32 0.19
CA ARG A 277 -0.69 18.65 -1.08
C ARG A 277 -1.89 18.80 -2.03
N PRO A 278 -2.00 19.93 -2.75
CA PRO A 278 -3.14 20.22 -3.62
C PRO A 278 -3.23 19.24 -4.81
N ASN A 279 -2.08 18.79 -5.30
CA ASN A 279 -1.98 17.70 -6.27
C ASN A 279 -2.02 16.38 -5.50
N ARG A 280 -3.21 15.80 -5.30
CA ARG A 280 -3.49 14.54 -4.56
C ARG A 280 -2.86 13.27 -5.19
N LYS A 281 -1.71 13.41 -5.86
CA LYS A 281 -0.86 12.31 -6.31
C LYS A 281 -0.11 11.72 -5.11
#